data_AF-A0A430B1T9-F1
#
_entry.id   AF-A0A430B1T9-F1
#
_cell.length_a   1.000
_cell.length_b   1.000
_cell.length_c   1.000
_cell.angle_alpha   90.00
_cell.angle_beta   90.00
_cell.angle_gamma   90.00
#
_symmetry.space_group_name_H-M   'P 1'
#
loop_
_entity.id
_entity.type
_entity.pdbx_description
1 polymer ?
#
loop_
_entity_poly.entity_id
_entity_poly.type
_entity_poly.pdbx_seq_one_letter_code
_entity_poly.pdbx_strand_id
1 'polypeptide(L)'
;MYSLAKELITEKDLRRQIRILELLMEQQQSTAKEIAHAISSSERTVFNDIHSIRLLLPEGWRIESEGNTGLILHSDNHHPISKVWEHFMKMSLGIQLAKSLLYRKKIHTHHFITEFGTSYETLRRHVIKLNRQLEQYII
;
A
#
# COMPACT_ATOMS: atom_id res chain seq x y z
N MET A 1 7.94 0.43 10.23
CA MET A 1 7.28 -0.83 10.67
C MET A 1 6.94 -1.67 9.43
N TYR A 2 6.94 -3.01 9.53
CA TYR A 2 6.66 -3.99 8.44
C TYR A 2 7.56 -3.94 7.18
N SER A 3 8.88 -4.15 7.29
CA SER A 3 9.77 -4.14 6.10
C SER A 3 9.40 -5.22 5.07
N LEU A 4 9.29 -6.48 5.50
CA LEU A 4 9.01 -7.60 4.59
C LEU A 4 7.65 -7.46 3.90
N ALA A 5 6.60 -7.09 4.62
CA ALA A 5 5.28 -6.93 4.01
C ALA A 5 5.28 -5.83 2.95
N LYS A 6 6.00 -4.72 3.17
CA LYS A 6 6.16 -3.65 2.18
C LYS A 6 6.93 -4.10 0.95
N GLU A 7 7.91 -4.98 1.13
CA GLU A 7 8.63 -5.59 0.01
C GLU A 7 7.69 -6.49 -0.80
N LEU A 8 6.78 -7.24 -0.18
CA LEU A 8 5.82 -8.07 -0.92
C LEU A 8 4.76 -7.29 -1.71
N ILE A 9 4.61 -5.98 -1.48
CA ILE A 9 3.70 -5.15 -2.26
C ILE A 9 4.34 -4.83 -3.60
N THR A 10 3.79 -5.38 -4.67
CA THR A 10 4.29 -5.29 -6.05
C THR A 10 3.80 -4.07 -6.83
N GLU A 11 2.71 -3.47 -6.36
CA GLU A 11 2.02 -2.31 -6.91
C GLU A 11 2.80 -1.03 -6.56
N LYS A 12 3.25 -0.28 -7.56
CA LYS A 12 4.07 0.93 -7.33
C LYS A 12 3.27 2.01 -6.61
N ASP A 13 2.02 2.16 -7.02
CA ASP A 13 1.04 3.13 -6.57
C ASP A 13 0.64 2.82 -5.12
N LEU A 14 0.29 1.58 -4.80
CA LEU A 14 -0.01 1.16 -3.43
C LEU A 14 1.19 1.35 -2.48
N ARG A 15 2.42 1.00 -2.92
CA ARG A 15 3.64 1.27 -2.12
C ARG A 15 3.82 2.76 -1.84
N ARG A 16 3.56 3.61 -2.84
CA ARG A 16 3.67 5.06 -2.71
C ARG A 16 2.61 5.62 -1.76
N GLN A 17 1.36 5.17 -1.89
CA GLN A 17 0.26 5.54 -0.99
C GLN A 17 0.56 5.15 0.47
N ILE A 18 1.07 3.94 0.68
CA ILE A 18 1.56 3.50 1.98
C ILE A 18 2.67 4.41 2.51
N ARG A 19 3.63 4.79 1.67
CA ARG A 19 4.71 5.68 2.10
C ARG A 19 4.20 7.07 2.48
N ILE A 20 3.20 7.58 1.78
CA ILE A 20 2.52 8.83 2.13
C ILE A 20 1.87 8.72 3.51
N LEU A 21 1.15 7.63 3.77
CA LEU A 21 0.56 7.38 5.10
C LEU A 21 1.61 7.32 6.21
N GLU A 22 2.74 6.64 5.98
CA GLU A 22 3.86 6.62 6.94
C GLU A 22 4.37 8.03 7.26
N LEU A 23 4.58 8.85 6.24
CA LEU A 23 5.06 10.22 6.43
C LEU A 23 4.07 11.07 7.24
N LEU A 24 2.78 10.97 6.94
CA LEU A 24 1.74 11.69 7.68
C LEU A 24 1.65 11.24 9.15
N MET A 25 1.89 9.95 9.42
CA MET A 25 1.96 9.45 10.79
C MET A 25 3.22 9.92 11.53
N GLU A 26 4.36 9.96 10.84
CA GLU A 26 5.65 10.34 11.42
C GLU A 26 5.71 11.84 11.73
N GLN A 27 5.17 12.68 10.85
CA GLN A 27 5.40 14.13 10.89
C GLN A 27 4.24 14.93 11.49
N GLN A 28 3.11 14.30 11.86
CA GLN A 28 1.85 14.92 12.36
C GLN A 28 1.21 15.92 11.38
N GLN A 29 2.00 16.72 10.65
CA GLN A 29 1.58 17.67 9.64
C GLN A 29 2.66 17.75 8.55
N SER A 30 2.27 17.53 7.29
CA SER A 30 3.17 17.68 6.14
C SER A 30 2.44 18.30 4.96
N THR A 31 3.10 19.19 4.23
CA THR A 31 2.56 19.74 2.98
C THR A 31 2.70 18.73 1.83
N ALA A 32 1.86 18.86 0.79
CA ALA A 32 1.97 18.03 -0.40
C ALA A 32 3.36 18.14 -1.08
N LYS A 33 3.98 19.32 -0.99
CA LYS A 33 5.33 19.60 -1.50
C LYS A 33 6.41 18.83 -0.74
N GLU A 34 6.34 18.82 0.59
CA GLU A 34 7.29 18.06 1.43
C GLU A 34 7.15 16.56 1.20
N ILE A 35 5.91 16.06 1.12
CA ILE A 35 5.62 14.66 0.81
C ILE A 35 6.19 14.31 -0.58
N ALA A 36 5.95 15.16 -1.59
CA ALA A 36 6.44 14.96 -2.95
C ALA A 36 7.97 14.87 -2.99
N HIS A 37 8.66 15.76 -2.28
CA HIS A 37 10.11 15.74 -2.14
C HIS A 37 10.58 14.45 -1.43
N ALA A 38 9.96 14.08 -0.31
CA ALA A 38 10.35 12.92 0.49
C ALA A 38 10.20 11.58 -0.25
N ILE A 39 9.21 11.47 -1.16
CA ILE A 39 8.98 10.25 -1.95
C ILE A 39 9.47 10.34 -3.39
N SER A 40 10.20 11.41 -3.74
CA SER A 40 10.71 11.66 -5.10
C SER A 40 9.61 11.56 -6.17
N SER A 41 8.48 12.25 -5.95
CA SER A 41 7.35 12.30 -6.88
C SER A 41 6.92 13.74 -7.16
N SER A 42 5.97 13.92 -8.07
CA SER A 42 5.38 15.23 -8.34
C SER A 42 4.27 15.53 -7.33
N GLU A 43 4.05 16.82 -7.04
CA GLU A 43 2.91 17.25 -6.21
C GLU A 43 1.57 16.76 -6.79
N ARG A 44 1.42 16.79 -8.12
CA ARG A 44 0.23 16.24 -8.81
C ARG A 44 0.01 14.75 -8.48
N THR A 45 1.08 13.96 -8.47
CA THR A 45 1.00 12.53 -8.10
C THR A 45 0.57 12.38 -6.65
N VAL A 46 1.15 13.18 -5.74
CA VAL A 46 0.81 13.18 -4.32
C VAL A 46 -0.66 13.55 -4.11
N PHE A 47 -1.18 14.58 -4.78
CA PHE A 47 -2.60 14.93 -4.69
C PHE A 47 -3.52 13.80 -5.15
N ASN A 48 -3.19 13.13 -6.26
CA ASN A 48 -3.95 11.98 -6.74
C ASN A 48 -3.90 10.80 -5.75
N ASP A 49 -2.75 10.55 -5.14
CA ASP A 49 -2.60 9.51 -4.14
C ASP A 49 -3.37 9.86 -2.86
N ILE A 50 -3.31 11.10 -2.37
CA ILE A 50 -4.10 11.55 -1.21
C ILE A 50 -5.59 11.37 -1.46
N HIS A 51 -6.06 11.76 -2.65
CA HIS A 51 -7.45 11.55 -3.03
C HIS A 51 -7.81 10.06 -3.02
N SER A 52 -6.95 9.22 -3.59
CA SER A 52 -7.15 7.77 -3.59
C SER A 52 -7.15 7.20 -2.16
N ILE A 53 -6.20 7.62 -1.32
CA ILE A 53 -6.10 7.19 0.08
C ILE A 53 -7.36 7.56 0.84
N ARG A 54 -7.90 8.78 0.67
CA ARG A 54 -9.16 9.19 1.33
C ARG A 54 -10.33 8.25 1.03
N LEU A 55 -10.39 7.69 -0.18
CA LEU A 55 -11.42 6.73 -0.58
C LEU A 55 -11.18 5.31 -0.03
N LEU A 56 -9.94 5.01 0.37
CA LEU A 56 -9.49 3.69 0.81
C LEU A 56 -9.25 3.60 2.32
N LEU A 57 -9.31 4.71 3.04
CA LEU A 57 -9.12 4.68 4.49
C LEU A 57 -10.26 3.90 5.16
N PRO A 58 -9.95 3.03 6.13
CA PRO A 58 -10.97 2.36 6.90
C PRO A 58 -11.73 3.37 7.78
N GLU A 59 -12.91 2.96 8.26
CA GLU A 59 -13.72 3.75 9.17
C GLU A 59 -12.91 4.24 10.38
N GLY A 60 -13.19 5.48 10.80
CA GLY A 60 -12.47 6.16 11.88
C GLY A 60 -11.11 6.74 11.50
N TRP A 61 -10.70 6.65 10.23
CA TRP A 61 -9.49 7.30 9.72
C TRP A 61 -9.83 8.32 8.63
N ARG A 62 -9.17 9.49 8.69
CA ARG A 62 -9.36 10.55 7.69
C ARG A 62 -8.11 11.40 7.50
N ILE A 63 -7.91 11.91 6.29
CA ILE A 63 -6.88 12.92 5.99
C ILE A 63 -7.57 14.27 5.84
N GLU A 64 -7.30 15.17 6.76
CA GLU A 64 -7.78 16.55 6.71
C GLU A 64 -6.72 17.44 6.04
N SER A 65 -7.21 18.47 5.35
CA SER A 65 -6.37 19.52 4.76
C SER A 65 -6.64 20.80 5.53
N GLU A 66 -5.69 21.26 6.32
CA GLU A 66 -5.73 22.60 6.88
C GLU A 66 -5.08 23.56 5.88
N GLY A 67 -5.88 24.18 5.02
CA GLY A 67 -5.47 25.28 4.12
C GLY A 67 -4.04 25.16 3.57
N ASN A 68 -3.19 26.14 3.91
CA ASN A 68 -1.77 26.18 3.55
C ASN A 68 -0.84 25.52 4.58
N THR A 69 -1.35 25.07 5.74
CA THR A 69 -0.54 24.56 6.85
C THR A 69 -0.23 23.07 6.72
N GLY A 70 -1.02 22.29 5.98
CA GLY A 70 -0.63 20.97 5.51
C GLY A 70 -1.72 19.90 5.58
N LEU A 71 -1.28 18.65 5.48
CA LEU A 71 -2.09 17.44 5.54
C LEU A 71 -1.86 16.76 6.88
N ILE A 72 -2.95 16.38 7.54
CA ILE A 72 -2.93 15.72 8.84
C ILE A 72 -3.74 14.42 8.74
N LEU A 73 -3.17 13.32 9.24
CA LEU A 73 -3.87 12.05 9.37
C LEU A 73 -4.49 11.96 10.77
N HIS A 74 -5.82 11.89 10.83
CA HIS A 74 -6.57 11.72 12.06
C HIS A 74 -7.05 10.28 12.20
N SER A 75 -7.04 9.80 13.45
CA SER A 75 -7.72 8.58 13.87
C SER A 75 -8.66 8.89 15.03
N ASP A 76 -9.87 8.36 15.00
CA ASP A 76 -10.71 8.32 16.18
C ASP A 76 -10.02 7.40 17.21
N ASN A 77 -9.91 7.84 18.48
CA ASN A 77 -9.07 7.31 19.58
C ASN A 77 -9.16 5.79 19.89
N HIS A 78 -9.89 5.01 19.11
CA HIS A 78 -10.12 3.57 19.27
C HIS A 78 -9.64 2.72 18.09
N HIS A 79 -9.15 3.29 16.98
CA HIS A 79 -8.75 2.52 15.81
C HIS A 79 -7.22 2.34 15.72
N PRO A 80 -6.70 1.12 15.86
CA PRO A 80 -5.26 0.90 15.80
C PRO A 80 -4.74 1.05 14.36
N ILE A 81 -3.54 1.59 14.23
CA ILE A 81 -2.85 1.76 12.94
C ILE A 81 -2.74 0.46 12.14
N SER A 82 -2.65 -0.68 12.84
CA SER A 82 -2.63 -2.01 12.22
C SER A 82 -3.82 -2.27 11.31
N LYS A 83 -4.98 -1.64 11.56
CA LYS A 83 -6.16 -1.78 10.69
C LYS A 83 -5.99 -1.09 9.35
N VAL A 84 -5.34 0.07 9.32
CA VAL A 84 -4.96 0.75 8.07
C VAL A 84 -3.99 -0.14 7.30
N TRP A 85 -2.97 -0.66 7.98
CA TRP A 85 -2.00 -1.58 7.37
C TRP A 85 -2.66 -2.83 6.80
N GLU A 86 -3.49 -3.52 7.58
CA GLU A 86 -4.25 -4.69 7.15
C GLU A 86 -5.12 -4.38 5.93
N HIS A 87 -5.76 -3.21 5.89
CA HIS A 87 -6.61 -2.80 4.78
C HIS A 87 -5.81 -2.65 3.49
N PHE A 88 -4.74 -1.85 3.51
CA PHE A 88 -3.89 -1.64 2.33
C PHE A 88 -3.18 -2.93 1.88
N MET A 89 -2.75 -3.77 2.83
CA MET A 89 -2.14 -5.06 2.51
C MET A 89 -3.12 -6.03 1.81
N LYS A 90 -4.41 -5.99 2.16
CA LYS A 90 -5.44 -6.80 1.49
C LYS A 90 -5.61 -6.44 0.01
N MET A 91 -5.31 -5.20 -0.36
CA MET A 91 -5.41 -4.74 -1.74
C MET A 91 -4.23 -5.16 -2.62
N SER A 92 -3.10 -5.58 -2.04
CA SER A 92 -1.93 -5.97 -2.83
C SER A 92 -2.04 -7.41 -3.33
N LEU A 93 -2.00 -7.58 -4.65
CA LEU A 93 -1.97 -8.90 -5.28
C LEU A 93 -0.73 -9.69 -4.87
N GLY A 94 0.39 -9.00 -4.69
CA GLY A 94 1.64 -9.62 -4.23
C GLY A 94 1.52 -10.22 -2.83
N ILE A 95 0.91 -9.48 -1.90
CA ILE A 95 0.63 -9.99 -0.55
C ILE A 95 -0.39 -11.12 -0.58
N GLN A 96 -1.47 -11.01 -1.37
CA GLN A 96 -2.48 -12.07 -1.44
C GLN A 96 -1.91 -13.37 -2.02
N LEU A 97 -1.01 -13.25 -3.00
CA LEU A 97 -0.28 -14.37 -3.58
C LEU A 97 0.66 -15.02 -2.54
N ALA A 98 1.51 -14.21 -1.89
CA ALA A 98 2.42 -14.71 -0.85
C ALA A 98 1.67 -15.37 0.31
N LYS A 99 0.57 -14.75 0.77
CA LYS A 99 -0.32 -15.30 1.79
C LYS A 99 -0.91 -16.65 1.35
N SER A 100 -1.38 -16.76 0.11
CA SER A 100 -1.97 -18.00 -0.40
C SER A 100 -0.94 -19.13 -0.47
N LEU A 101 0.28 -18.80 -0.90
CA LEU A 101 1.40 -19.75 -1.00
C LEU A 101 1.96 -20.15 0.36
N LEU A 102 1.83 -19.31 1.39
CA LEU A 102 2.20 -19.65 2.76
C LEU A 102 1.37 -20.82 3.31
N TYR A 103 0.06 -20.84 3.01
CA TYR A 103 -0.85 -21.90 3.46
C TYR A 103 -0.90 -23.11 2.50
N ARG A 104 -0.52 -22.93 1.23
CA ARG A 104 -0.63 -23.95 0.19
C ARG A 104 0.63 -23.98 -0.67
N LYS A 105 1.25 -25.15 -0.81
CA LYS A 105 2.45 -25.33 -1.66
C LYS A 105 2.23 -24.97 -3.13
N LYS A 106 0.98 -25.03 -3.61
CA LYS A 106 0.58 -24.71 -4.99
C LYS A 106 -0.78 -24.05 -4.98
N ILE A 107 -1.00 -23.15 -5.93
CA ILE A 107 -2.29 -22.49 -6.18
C ILE A 107 -2.75 -22.79 -7.60
N HIS A 108 -4.06 -22.91 -7.80
CA HIS A 108 -4.64 -23.00 -9.14
C HIS A 108 -4.72 -21.61 -9.74
N THR A 109 -3.91 -21.33 -10.76
CA THR A 109 -3.79 -20.00 -11.37
C THR A 109 -5.13 -19.45 -11.83
N HIS A 110 -5.97 -20.26 -12.47
CA HIS A 110 -7.29 -19.84 -12.95
C HIS A 110 -8.19 -19.36 -11.80
N HIS A 111 -8.24 -20.12 -10.70
CA HIS A 111 -9.05 -19.74 -9.55
C HIS A 111 -8.56 -18.42 -8.94
N PHE A 112 -7.24 -18.28 -8.77
CA PHE A 112 -6.65 -17.06 -8.21
C PHE A 112 -6.92 -15.82 -9.07
N ILE A 113 -6.76 -15.91 -10.39
CA ILE A 113 -7.03 -14.76 -11.27
C ILE A 113 -8.51 -14.36 -11.28
N THR A 114 -9.42 -15.32 -11.17
CA THR A 114 -10.86 -15.07 -11.06
C THR A 114 -11.21 -14.42 -9.71
N GLU A 115 -10.67 -14.93 -8.61
CA GLU A 115 -10.91 -14.41 -7.26
C GLU A 115 -10.47 -12.94 -7.12
N PHE A 116 -9.29 -12.60 -7.66
CA PHE A 116 -8.72 -11.26 -7.57
C PHE A 116 -9.01 -10.37 -8.79
N GLY A 117 -9.89 -10.79 -9.69
CA GLY A 117 -10.33 -9.98 -10.84
C GLY A 117 -9.18 -9.50 -11.74
N THR A 118 -8.16 -10.34 -11.96
CA THR A 118 -6.95 -9.98 -12.70
C THR A 118 -6.74 -10.88 -13.91
N SER A 119 -5.81 -10.50 -14.80
CA SER A 119 -5.43 -11.35 -15.93
C SER A 119 -4.19 -12.20 -15.60
N TYR A 120 -4.00 -13.28 -16.36
CA TYR A 120 -2.79 -14.10 -16.25
C TYR A 120 -1.51 -13.28 -16.45
N GLU A 121 -1.47 -12.39 -17.45
CA GLU A 121 -0.29 -11.55 -17.71
C GLU A 121 -0.03 -10.53 -16.60
N THR A 122 -1.08 -10.03 -15.95
CA THR A 122 -0.91 -9.19 -14.76
C THR A 122 -0.35 -10.02 -13.60
N LEU A 123 -0.93 -11.18 -13.31
CA LEU A 123 -0.40 -12.07 -12.27
C LEU A 123 1.07 -12.44 -12.53
N ARG A 124 1.41 -12.82 -13.76
CA ARG A 124 2.79 -13.15 -14.17
C ARG A 124 3.76 -12.00 -13.89
N ARG A 125 3.40 -10.77 -14.22
CA ARG A 125 4.22 -9.58 -13.93
C ARG A 125 4.44 -9.38 -12.43
N HIS A 126 3.43 -9.65 -11.60
CA HIS A 126 3.54 -9.55 -10.14
C HIS A 126 4.41 -10.68 -9.57
N VAL A 127 4.29 -11.92 -10.08
CA VAL A 127 5.16 -13.04 -9.72
C VAL A 127 6.63 -12.72 -10.00
N ILE A 128 6.95 -12.19 -11.18
CA ILE A 128 8.34 -11.81 -11.53
C ILE A 128 8.89 -10.78 -10.55
N LYS A 129 8.09 -9.77 -10.17
CA LYS A 129 8.49 -8.76 -9.19
C LYS A 129 8.71 -9.37 -7.80
N LEU A 130 7.79 -10.22 -7.35
CA LEU A 130 7.91 -10.91 -6.06
C LEU A 130 9.17 -11.77 -6.00
N ASN A 131 9.41 -12.59 -7.02
CA ASN A 131 10.60 -13.45 -7.06
C ASN A 131 11.87 -12.62 -6.92
N ARG A 132 11.98 -11.50 -7.64
CA ARG A 132 13.13 -10.60 -7.52
C ARG A 132 13.30 -10.03 -6.10
N GLN A 133 12.21 -9.78 -5.40
CA GLN A 133 12.25 -9.28 -4.01
C GLN A 133 12.53 -10.40 -3.00
N LEU A 134 12.18 -11.63 -3.35
CA LEU A 134 12.38 -12.82 -2.54
C LEU A 134 13.74 -13.51 -2.75
N GLU A 135 14.47 -13.18 -3.82
CA GLU A 135 15.81 -13.71 -4.12
C GLU A 135 16.77 -13.62 -2.92
N GLN A 136 16.69 -12.54 -2.13
CA GLN A 136 17.51 -12.36 -0.93
C GLN A 136 17.21 -13.35 0.21
N TYR A 137 16.05 -14.03 0.16
CA TYR A 137 15.60 -14.97 1.18
C TYR A 137 15.81 -16.44 0.77
N ILE A 138 16.34 -16.71 -0.43
CA ILE A 138 16.59 -18.07 -0.96
C ILE A 138 15.29 -18.91 -0.98
N ILE A 139 14.19 -18.29 -1.44
CA ILE A 139 12.86 -18.88 -1.60
C ILE A 139 12.48 -18.92 -3.07
#